data_AF-A0A1H1E1Q6-F1
#
_entry.id   AF-A0A1H1E1Q6-F1
#
_cell.length_a   1.000
_cell.length_b   1.000
_cell.length_c   1.000
_cell.angle_alpha   90.00
_cell.angle_beta   90.00
_cell.angle_gamma   90.00
#
_symmetry.space_group_name_H-M   'P 1'
#
loop_
_entity.id
_entity.type
_entity.pdbx_description
1 polymer ?
#
loop_
_entity_poly.entity_id
_entity_poly.type
_entity_poly.pdbx_seq_one_letter_code
_entity_poly.pdbx_strand_id
1 'polypeptide(L)' 'MSNPSKKPFILAGAPLIAMGSGFIAVGLSGQPAFAYTGLGLLIPGIVLVAIEFYSRRRRA' A
#
# COMPACT_ATOMS: atom_id res chain seq x y z
N MET A 1 -15.83 17.13 -9.73
CA MET A 1 -15.28 15.78 -9.52
C MET A 1 -13.78 15.81 -9.31
N SER A 2 -13.27 15.23 -8.23
CA SER A 2 -11.84 14.89 -8.10
C SER A 2 -11.50 13.82 -9.12
N ASN A 3 -10.81 14.19 -10.20
CA ASN A 3 -10.44 13.26 -11.25
C ASN A 3 -9.47 12.20 -10.67
N PRO A 4 -9.83 10.91 -10.59
CA PRO A 4 -9.01 9.88 -9.94
C PRO A 4 -7.62 9.76 -10.58
N SER A 5 -7.47 10.13 -11.86
CA SER A 5 -6.18 10.26 -12.54
C SER A 5 -5.20 11.24 -11.88
N LYS A 6 -5.63 12.11 -10.95
CA LYS A 6 -4.73 13.05 -10.27
C LYS A 6 -3.89 12.41 -9.16
N LYS A 7 -4.24 11.20 -8.69
CA LYS A 7 -3.58 10.55 -7.53
C LYS A 7 -3.43 9.03 -7.73
N PRO A 8 -2.86 8.58 -8.86
CA PRO A 8 -2.87 7.17 -9.26
C PRO A 8 -2.16 6.27 -8.23
N PHE A 9 -1.08 6.76 -7.63
CA PHE A 9 -0.28 5.96 -6.68
C PHE A 9 -0.96 5.79 -5.32
N ILE A 10 -1.72 6.77 -4.83
CA ILE A 10 -2.52 6.60 -3.61
C ILE A 10 -3.71 5.65 -3.86
N LEU A 11 -4.35 5.73 -5.03
CA LEU A 11 -5.46 4.86 -5.38
C LEU A 11 -5.06 3.38 -5.48
N ALA A 12 -3.85 3.10 -5.99
CA ALA A 12 -3.31 1.75 -6.02
C ALA A 12 -2.67 1.33 -4.68
N GLY A 13 -1.97 2.24 -4.01
CA GLY A 13 -1.21 1.93 -2.80
C GLY A 13 -2.07 1.69 -1.57
N ALA A 14 -3.14 2.47 -1.37
CA ALA A 14 -4.04 2.32 -0.23
C ALA A 14 -4.67 0.91 -0.09
N PRO A 15 -5.28 0.32 -1.13
CA PRO A 15 -5.84 -1.03 -1.02
C PRO A 15 -4.76 -2.11 -0.81
N LEU A 16 -3.57 -1.96 -1.40
CA LEU A 16 -2.45 -2.87 -1.16
C LEU A 16 -2.03 -2.87 0.31
N ILE A 17 -1.94 -1.70 0.94
CA ILE A 17 -1.65 -1.58 2.37
C ILE A 17 -2.77 -2.22 3.21
N ALA A 18 -4.03 -1.95 2.86
CA ALA A 18 -5.18 -2.48 3.60
C ALA A 18 -5.29 -4.01 3.52
N MET A 19 -5.05 -4.60 2.35
CA MET A 19 -4.99 -6.06 2.23
C MET A 19 -3.76 -6.62 2.91
N GLY A 20 -2.58 -6.04 2.66
CA GLY A 20 -1.33 -6.50 3.24
C GLY A 20 -1.36 -6.53 4.78
N SER A 21 -1.96 -5.53 5.42
CA SER A 21 -2.14 -5.52 6.88
C SER A 21 -3.05 -6.65 7.38
N GLY A 22 -4.15 -6.95 6.66
CA GLY A 22 -5.01 -8.10 6.95
C GLY A 22 -4.26 -9.43 6.83
N PHE A 23 -3.47 -9.60 5.77
CA PHE A 23 -2.65 -10.80 5.57
C PHE A 23 -1.56 -10.94 6.64
N ILE A 24 -0.91 -9.85 7.07
CA ILE A 24 0.03 -9.88 8.20
C ILE A 24 -0.67 -10.34 9.48
N ALA A 25 -1.87 -9.86 9.78
CA ALA A 25 -2.60 -10.25 10.99
C ALA A 25 -2.88 -11.76 11.01
N VAL A 26 -3.30 -12.34 9.88
CA VAL A 26 -3.45 -13.81 9.72
C VAL A 26 -2.09 -14.52 9.78
N GLY A 27 -1.04 -13.89 9.25
CA GLY A 27 0.32 -14.40 9.33
C GLY A 27 0.81 -14.58 10.76
N LEU A 28 0.56 -13.57 11.60
CA LEU A 28 0.92 -13.55 13.02
C LEU A 28 0.10 -14.54 13.86
N SER A 29 -1.05 -15.02 13.37
CA SER A 29 -1.83 -16.07 14.04
C SER A 29 -1.33 -17.49 13.73
N GLY A 30 -0.08 -17.63 13.26
CA GLY A 30 0.56 -18.93 13.03
C GLY A 30 0.48 -19.46 11.60
N GLN A 31 0.18 -18.60 10.60
CA GLN A 31 0.20 -18.98 9.19
C GLN A 31 1.27 -18.22 8.39
N PRO A 32 2.54 -18.69 8.38
CA PRO A 32 3.67 -17.92 7.81
C PRO A 32 3.48 -17.51 6.35
N ALA A 33 2.80 -18.32 5.54
CA ALA A 33 2.49 -18.00 4.14
C ALA A 33 1.75 -16.66 4.00
N PHE A 34 0.77 -16.40 4.87
CA PHE A 34 0.01 -15.15 4.88
C PHE A 34 0.88 -13.96 5.29
N ALA A 35 1.87 -14.14 6.16
CA ALA A 35 2.82 -13.08 6.50
C ALA A 35 3.66 -12.67 5.27
N TYR A 36 4.18 -13.63 4.51
CA TYR A 36 4.94 -13.35 3.29
C TYR A 36 4.09 -12.67 2.22
N THR A 37 2.85 -13.14 2.01
CA THR A 37 1.89 -12.48 1.12
C THR A 37 1.59 -11.05 1.60
N GLY A 38 1.40 -10.87 2.90
CA GLY A 38 1.16 -9.57 3.51
C GLY A 38 2.30 -8.59 3.25
N LEU A 39 3.56 -9.03 3.44
CA LEU A 39 4.74 -8.23 3.10
C LEU A 39 4.81 -7.91 1.60
N GLY A 40 4.51 -8.88 0.75
CA GLY A 40 4.50 -8.72 -0.71
C GLY A 40 3.48 -7.69 -1.20
N LEU A 41 2.42 -7.42 -0.44
CA LEU A 41 1.44 -6.38 -0.71
C LEU A 41 1.78 -5.05 -0.02
N LEU A 42 2.22 -5.11 1.24
CA LEU A 42 2.53 -3.92 2.05
C LEU A 42 3.70 -3.12 1.49
N ILE A 43 4.81 -3.79 1.11
CA ILE A 43 6.01 -3.11 0.62
C ILE A 43 5.69 -2.25 -0.63
N PRO A 44 5.13 -2.80 -1.73
CA PRO A 44 4.79 -1.97 -2.88
C PRO A 44 3.71 -0.93 -2.56
N GLY A 45 2.73 -1.26 -1.71
CA GLY A 45 1.71 -0.31 -1.28
C GLY A 45 2.30 0.92 -0.57
N ILE A 46 3.20 0.71 0.39
CA ILE A 46 3.92 1.77 1.10
C ILE A 46 4.76 2.60 0.13
N VAL A 47 5.50 1.94 -0.78
CA VAL A 47 6.33 2.62 -1.78
C VAL A 47 5.49 3.54 -2.67
N LEU A 48 4.34 3.08 -3.18
CA LEU A 48 3.46 3.89 -4.01
C LEU A 48 2.92 5.12 -3.26
N VAL A 49 2.48 4.94 -2.02
CA VAL A 49 2.00 6.08 -1.19
C VAL A 49 3.14 7.05 -0.86
N ALA A 50 4.34 6.55 -0.58
CA ALA A 50 5.51 7.38 -0.33
C ALA A 50 5.92 8.19 -1.57
N ILE A 51 5.86 7.59 -2.77
CA ILE A 51 6.13 8.28 -4.05
C ILE A 51 5.12 9.40 -4.29
N GLU A 52 3.83 9.16 -4.04
CA GLU A 52 2.79 10.21 -4.15
C GLU A 52 3.08 11.38 -3.22
N PHE A 53 3.39 11.08 -1.95
CA PHE A 53 3.72 12.09 -0.95
C PHE A 53 4.96 12.90 -1.35
N TYR A 54 5.99 12.21 -1.81
CA TYR A 54 7.23 12.83 -2.27
C TYR A 54 7.03 13.68 -3.52
N SER A 55 6.25 13.20 -4.48
CA SER A 55 5.91 13.93 -5.71
C SER A 55 5.14 15.22 -5.40
N ARG A 56 4.19 15.17 -4.46
CA ARG A 56 3.47 16.37 -4.01
C ARG A 56 4.39 17.38 -3.33
N ARG A 57 5.30 16.92 -2.47
CA ARG A 57 6.25 17.80 -1.79
C ARG A 57 7.17 18.52 -2.77
N ARG A 58 7.54 17.89 -3.90
CA ARG A 58 8.36 18.52 -4.94
C ARG A 58 7.59 19.50 -5.84
N ARG A 59 6.26 19.44 -5.85
CA ARG A 59 5.39 20.30 -6.68
C ARG A 59 4.82 21.50 -5.91
N ALA A 60 5.03 21.57 -4.60
CA ALA A 60 4.69 22.70 -3.74
C ALA A 60 5.92 23.62 -3.61
#